data_AF-A0A4R2IJD4-F1
#
_entry.id   AF-A0A4R2IJD4-F1
#
_cell.length_a   1.000
_cell.length_b   1.000
_cell.length_c   1.000
_cell.angle_alpha   90.00
_cell.angle_beta   90.00
_cell.angle_gamma   90.00
#
_symmetry.space_group_name_H-M   'P 1'
#
loop_
_entity.id
_entity.type
_entity.pdbx_description
1 polymer ?
#
loop_
_entity_poly.entity_id
_entity_poly.type
_entity_poly.pdbx_seq_one_letter_code
_entity_poly.pdbx_strand_id
1 'polypeptide(L)'
;MAETVTGWQLGGIAYSGGTQDGPRVSVELSRGGEQVRAEGSGTGLIDAVCQSISQATGVEALVVAFRAYSVGPGSGAVGEVELEVELPGRRLTVRASSTDVVEAAGLALVAALNQYNSKRPARG
;
A
#
# COMPACT_ATOMS: atom_id res chain seq x y z
N MET A 1 -7.79 15.04 23.67
CA MET A 1 -8.82 14.91 22.61
C MET A 1 -8.14 14.18 21.47
N ALA A 2 -8.55 12.94 21.17
CA ALA A 2 -7.87 12.15 20.13
C ALA A 2 -8.25 12.70 18.75
N GLU A 3 -7.25 13.12 17.98
CA GLU A 3 -7.43 13.53 16.58
C GLU A 3 -8.04 12.35 15.81
N THR A 4 -9.20 12.56 15.20
CA THR A 4 -9.89 11.51 14.44
C THR A 4 -9.14 11.31 13.12
N VAL A 5 -8.20 10.36 13.10
CA VAL A 5 -7.52 9.96 11.87
C VAL A 5 -8.57 9.45 10.88
N THR A 6 -8.86 10.26 9.86
CA THR A 6 -9.95 10.00 8.91
C THR A 6 -9.53 9.04 7.78
N GLY A 7 -8.22 8.89 7.57
CA GLY A 7 -7.63 8.00 6.57
C GLY A 7 -7.31 6.61 7.11
N TRP A 8 -6.99 5.71 6.19
CA TRP A 8 -6.41 4.40 6.47
C TRP A 8 -4.99 4.54 7.00
N GLN A 9 -4.64 3.66 7.94
CA GLN A 9 -3.27 3.47 8.43
C GLN A 9 -2.88 2.01 8.27
N LEU A 10 -1.65 1.75 7.84
CA LEU A 10 -1.06 0.40 7.83
C LEU A 10 -0.49 0.13 9.23
N GLY A 11 -1.10 -0.79 9.97
CA GLY A 11 -0.66 -1.21 11.30
C GLY A 11 0.36 -2.34 11.25
N GLY A 12 0.27 -3.21 10.25
CA GLY A 12 1.20 -4.31 10.07
C GLY A 12 1.09 -4.98 8.72
N ILE A 13 2.20 -5.58 8.29
CA ILE A 13 2.28 -6.39 7.09
C ILE A 13 3.10 -7.64 7.40
N ALA A 14 2.60 -8.80 6.99
CA ALA A 14 3.30 -10.06 7.04
C ALA A 14 3.21 -10.72 5.67
N TYR A 15 4.31 -11.28 5.19
CA TYR A 15 4.32 -11.97 3.91
C TYR A 15 5.13 -13.25 3.98
N SER A 16 4.71 -14.23 3.20
CA SER A 16 5.35 -15.53 3.10
C SER A 16 5.25 -16.06 1.69
N GLY A 17 6.10 -17.01 1.34
CA GLY A 17 6.13 -17.65 0.04
C GLY A 17 7.49 -17.56 -0.63
N GLY A 18 7.55 -18.09 -1.84
CA GLY A 18 8.74 -18.12 -2.68
C GLY A 18 8.35 -18.20 -4.14
N THR A 19 9.34 -18.21 -5.03
CA THR A 19 9.12 -18.20 -6.48
C THR A 19 8.24 -19.36 -6.97
N GLN A 20 8.19 -20.49 -6.27
CA GLN A 20 7.40 -21.66 -6.66
C GLN A 20 6.01 -21.72 -6.02
N ASP A 21 5.87 -21.29 -4.75
CA ASP A 21 4.62 -21.42 -4.00
C ASP A 21 3.69 -20.21 -4.12
N GLY A 22 4.18 -19.12 -4.70
CA GLY A 22 3.47 -17.84 -4.82
C GLY A 22 3.44 -17.07 -3.50
N PRO A 23 3.53 -15.73 -3.53
CA PRO A 23 3.48 -14.93 -2.32
C PRO A 23 2.07 -14.82 -1.76
N ARG A 24 1.99 -14.85 -0.43
CA ARG A 24 0.83 -14.53 0.37
C ARG A 24 1.16 -13.37 1.30
N VAL A 25 0.27 -12.40 1.39
CA VAL A 25 0.43 -11.18 2.19
C VAL A 25 -0.78 -11.01 3.09
N SER A 26 -0.55 -10.86 4.39
CA SER A 26 -1.54 -10.45 5.39
C SER A 26 -1.28 -9.00 5.79
N VAL A 27 -2.33 -8.19 5.84
CA VAL A 27 -2.25 -6.79 6.26
C VAL A 27 -3.20 -6.52 7.42
N GLU A 28 -2.77 -5.63 8.32
CA GLU A 28 -3.61 -5.01 9.33
C GLU A 28 -3.76 -3.52 8.99
N LEU A 29 -4.98 -3.09 8.74
CA LEU A 29 -5.32 -1.69 8.51
C LEU A 29 -6.19 -1.16 9.63
N SER A 30 -6.13 0.15 9.87
CA SER A 30 -7.07 0.81 10.77
C SER A 30 -7.61 2.10 10.16
N ARG A 31 -8.86 2.45 10.51
CA ARG A 31 -9.49 3.71 10.13
C ARG A 31 -10.57 4.09 11.15
N GLY A 32 -10.51 5.31 11.69
CA GLY A 32 -11.54 5.79 12.60
C GLY A 32 -11.72 4.94 13.88
N GLY A 33 -10.68 4.23 14.32
CA GLY A 33 -10.73 3.34 15.49
C GLY A 33 -11.15 1.90 15.19
N GLU A 34 -11.58 1.60 13.96
CA GLU A 34 -11.84 0.22 13.52
C GLU A 34 -10.58 -0.41 12.94
N GLN A 35 -10.33 -1.68 13.25
CA GLN A 35 -9.24 -2.47 12.70
C GLN A 35 -9.80 -3.51 11.74
N VAL A 36 -9.16 -3.64 10.58
CA VAL A 36 -9.52 -4.60 9.54
C VAL A 36 -8.28 -5.40 9.17
N ARG A 37 -8.43 -6.72 9.04
CA ARG A 37 -7.38 -7.61 8.56
C ARG A 37 -7.83 -8.30 7.29
N ALA A 38 -6.92 -8.44 6.34
CA ALA A 38 -7.17 -9.17 5.11
C ALA A 38 -5.91 -9.91 4.64
N GLU A 39 -6.13 -10.95 3.87
CA GLU A 39 -5.07 -11.75 3.27
C GLU A 39 -5.30 -11.88 1.77
N GLY A 40 -4.21 -11.76 1.02
CA GLY A 40 -4.20 -11.80 -0.44
C GLY A 40 -3.03 -12.62 -0.93
N SER A 41 -3.18 -13.14 -2.13
CA SER A 41 -2.15 -13.81 -2.89
C SER A 41 -2.01 -13.17 -4.26
N GLY A 42 -0.93 -13.48 -4.95
CA GLY A 42 -0.71 -12.89 -6.26
C GLY A 42 0.40 -13.57 -7.02
N THR A 43 0.68 -13.04 -8.19
CA THR A 43 1.80 -13.43 -9.05
C THR A 43 3.14 -12.93 -8.50
N GLY A 44 3.12 -11.94 -7.62
CA GLY A 44 4.28 -11.34 -6.95
C GLY A 44 3.87 -10.64 -5.65
N LEU A 45 4.85 -10.26 -4.82
CA LEU A 45 4.58 -9.64 -3.51
C LEU A 45 3.77 -8.35 -3.63
N ILE A 46 4.08 -7.54 -4.64
CA ILE A 46 3.37 -6.28 -4.89
C ILE A 46 1.91 -6.51 -5.29
N ASP A 47 1.65 -7.55 -6.09
CA ASP A 47 0.31 -7.97 -6.48
C ASP A 47 -0.48 -8.47 -5.27
N ALA A 48 0.13 -9.33 -4.45
CA ALA A 48 -0.48 -9.83 -3.22
C ALA A 48 -0.78 -8.69 -2.22
N VAL A 49 0.14 -7.73 -2.02
CA VAL A 49 -0.11 -6.51 -1.23
C VAL A 49 -1.34 -5.75 -1.74
N CYS A 50 -1.40 -5.55 -3.06
CA CYS A 50 -2.51 -4.84 -3.70
C CYS A 50 -3.83 -5.55 -3.45
N GLN A 51 -3.85 -6.88 -3.58
CA GLN A 51 -5.04 -7.68 -3.33
C GLN A 51 -5.47 -7.62 -1.86
N SER A 52 -4.55 -7.81 -0.91
CA SER A 52 -4.87 -7.77 0.53
C SER A 52 -5.45 -6.41 0.94
N ILE A 53 -4.84 -5.32 0.50
CA ILE A 53 -5.31 -3.97 0.82
C ILE A 53 -6.65 -3.66 0.11
N SER A 54 -6.82 -4.10 -1.13
CA SER A 54 -8.09 -3.93 -1.85
C SER A 54 -9.22 -4.68 -1.15
N GLN A 55 -8.97 -5.91 -0.69
CA GLN A 55 -9.93 -6.69 0.09
C GLN A 55 -10.28 -6.01 1.43
N ALA A 56 -9.27 -5.51 2.16
CA ALA A 56 -9.50 -4.85 3.45
C ALA A 56 -10.29 -3.54 3.31
N THR A 57 -10.10 -2.80 2.21
CA THR A 57 -10.69 -1.46 2.03
C THR A 57 -11.95 -1.44 1.16
N GLY A 58 -12.22 -2.51 0.42
CA GLY A 58 -13.31 -2.59 -0.55
C GLY A 58 -13.11 -1.71 -1.78
N VAL A 59 -11.89 -1.21 -2.02
CA VAL A 59 -11.55 -0.40 -3.19
C VAL A 59 -10.62 -1.20 -4.09
N GLU A 60 -11.06 -1.46 -5.31
CA GLU A 60 -10.22 -2.12 -6.31
C GLU A 60 -9.05 -1.23 -6.70
N ALA A 61 -7.84 -1.77 -6.65
CA ALA A 61 -6.63 -1.09 -7.05
C ALA A 61 -5.85 -1.93 -8.05
N LEU A 62 -5.40 -1.29 -9.13
CA LEU A 62 -4.54 -1.89 -10.14
C LEU A 62 -3.19 -1.17 -10.16
N VAL A 63 -2.10 -1.92 -9.96
CA VAL A 63 -0.74 -1.39 -10.09
C VAL A 63 -0.42 -1.19 -11.57
N VAL A 64 -0.17 0.05 -11.98
CA VAL A 64 0.19 0.39 -13.36
C VAL A 64 1.69 0.50 -13.54
N ALA A 65 2.39 1.06 -12.55
CA ALA A 65 3.85 1.10 -12.54
C ALA A 65 4.37 1.01 -11.11
N PHE A 66 5.49 0.30 -10.96
CA PHE A 66 6.20 0.15 -9.70
C PHE A 66 7.68 0.44 -9.94
N ARG A 67 8.26 1.34 -9.13
CA ARG A 67 9.69 1.66 -9.15
C ARG A 67 10.19 1.68 -7.71
N ALA A 68 11.33 1.03 -7.47
CA ALA A 68 11.98 1.03 -6.17
C ALA A 68 13.41 1.56 -6.31
N TYR A 69 13.80 2.44 -5.40
CA TYR A 69 15.09 3.10 -5.36
C TYR A 69 15.72 2.90 -3.99
N SER A 70 17.03 2.70 -3.95
CA SER A 70 17.78 2.72 -2.70
C SER A 70 18.15 4.15 -2.35
N VAL A 71 17.84 4.56 -1.12
CA VAL A 71 18.23 5.83 -0.54
C VAL A 71 19.25 5.56 0.56
N GLY A 72 20.50 5.95 0.28
CA GLY A 72 21.65 5.69 1.15
C GLY A 72 22.40 4.41 0.81
N PRO A 73 23.60 4.21 1.38
CA PRO A 73 24.47 3.09 1.06
C PRO A 73 24.20 1.85 1.92
N GLY A 74 24.55 0.68 1.37
CA GLY A 74 24.64 -0.58 2.11
C GLY A 74 23.30 -1.29 2.33
N SER A 75 23.35 -2.43 3.02
CA SER A 75 22.19 -3.29 3.26
C SER A 75 21.13 -2.72 4.21
N GLY A 76 21.44 -1.62 4.89
CA GLY A 76 20.51 -0.87 5.74
C GLY A 76 19.90 0.35 5.04
N ALA A 77 20.09 0.48 3.72
CA ALA A 77 19.52 1.58 2.97
C ALA A 77 17.98 1.55 3.02
N VAL A 78 17.37 2.73 3.00
CA VAL A 78 15.92 2.87 2.91
C VAL A 78 15.51 2.62 1.46
N GLY A 79 14.51 1.77 1.23
CA GLY A 79 13.86 1.63 -0.07
C GLY A 79 12.78 2.70 -0.24
N GLU A 80 12.94 3.61 -1.19
CA GLU A 80 11.86 4.47 -1.67
C GLU A 80 11.11 3.76 -2.80
N VAL A 81 9.80 3.61 -2.63
CA VAL A 81 8.89 3.08 -3.64
C VAL A 81 8.10 4.23 -4.25
N GLU A 82 8.13 4.35 -5.57
CA GLU A 82 7.17 5.10 -6.36
C GLU A 82 6.15 4.13 -6.98
N LEU A 83 4.88 4.32 -6.61
CA LEU A 83 3.77 3.50 -7.06
C LEU A 83 2.81 4.34 -7.89
N GLU A 84 2.52 3.87 -9.09
CA GLU A 84 1.44 4.37 -9.93
C GLU A 84 0.31 3.36 -9.92
N VAL A 85 -0.87 3.81 -9.47
CA VAL A 85 -2.04 2.95 -9.26
C VAL A 85 -3.26 3.55 -9.94
N GLU A 86 -4.06 2.67 -10.54
CA GLU A 86 -5.39 2.98 -11.04
C GLU A 86 -6.42 2.50 -10.01
N LEU A 87 -7.17 3.47 -9.48
CA LEU A 87 -8.35 3.27 -8.64
C LEU A 87 -9.58 3.61 -9.49
N PRO A 88 -10.81 3.28 -9.05
CA PRO A 88 -12.00 3.48 -9.87
C PRO A 88 -12.14 4.93 -10.36
N GLY A 89 -11.98 5.13 -11.67
CA GLY A 89 -12.06 6.44 -12.32
C GLY A 89 -10.91 7.42 -11.99
N ARG A 90 -9.83 6.98 -11.34
CA ARG A 90 -8.73 7.87 -10.96
C ARG A 90 -7.37 7.17 -10.92
N ARG A 91 -6.41 7.73 -11.64
CA ARG A 91 -5.00 7.31 -11.60
C ARG A 91 -4.19 8.22 -10.69
N LEU A 92 -3.35 7.64 -9.84
CA LEU A 92 -2.53 8.35 -8.85
C LEU A 92 -1.09 7.85 -8.88
N THR A 93 -0.16 8.76 -8.67
CA THR A 93 1.24 8.44 -8.38
C THR A 93 1.56 8.87 -6.96
N VAL A 94 2.12 7.95 -6.19
CA VAL A 94 2.40 8.12 -4.77
C VAL A 94 3.79 7.57 -4.45
N ARG A 95 4.37 8.03 -3.34
CA ARG A 95 5.66 7.55 -2.86
C ARG A 95 5.57 7.21 -1.38
N ALA A 96 6.32 6.19 -0.99
CA ALA A 96 6.55 5.85 0.41
C ALA A 96 7.92 5.20 0.55
N SER A 97 8.44 5.20 1.78
CA SER A 97 9.77 4.70 2.06
C SER A 97 9.77 3.80 3.30
N SER A 98 10.47 2.67 3.22
CA SER A 98 10.76 1.79 4.35
C SER A 98 12.06 1.04 4.09
N THR A 99 12.71 0.55 5.14
CA THR A 99 13.81 -0.43 5.00
C THR A 99 13.35 -1.75 4.39
N ASP A 100 12.04 -2.03 4.42
CA ASP A 100 11.41 -3.13 3.69
C ASP A 100 10.61 -2.60 2.49
N VAL A 101 11.00 -2.99 1.27
CA VAL A 101 10.35 -2.55 0.02
C VAL A 101 8.90 -3.02 -0.09
N VAL A 102 8.54 -4.16 0.51
CA VAL A 102 7.17 -4.67 0.52
C VAL A 102 6.29 -3.82 1.42
N GLU A 103 6.80 -3.43 2.59
CA GLU A 103 6.12 -2.48 3.48
C GLU A 103 5.98 -1.11 2.82
N ALA A 104 7.03 -0.61 2.16
CA ALA A 104 6.98 0.64 1.42
C ALA A 104 5.89 0.62 0.34
N ALA A 105 5.70 -0.51 -0.36
CA ALA A 105 4.63 -0.67 -1.33
C ALA A 105 3.23 -0.60 -0.67
N GLY A 106 3.05 -1.26 0.48
CA GLY A 106 1.80 -1.19 1.25
C GLY A 106 1.49 0.23 1.73
N LEU A 107 2.48 0.92 2.28
CA LEU A 107 2.38 2.33 2.69
C LEU A 107 2.01 3.25 1.53
N ALA A 108 2.63 3.04 0.36
CA ALA A 108 2.34 3.79 -0.85
C ALA A 108 0.87 3.59 -1.26
N LEU A 109 0.37 2.36 -1.30
CA LEU A 109 -1.02 2.08 -1.67
C LEU A 109 -2.02 2.69 -0.68
N VAL A 110 -1.76 2.60 0.62
CA VAL A 110 -2.57 3.29 1.66
C VAL A 110 -2.58 4.80 1.44
N ALA A 111 -1.45 5.41 1.08
CA ALA A 111 -1.39 6.82 0.74
C ALA A 111 -2.22 7.17 -0.51
N ALA A 112 -2.24 6.31 -1.52
CA ALA A 112 -3.10 6.48 -2.70
C ALA A 112 -4.58 6.42 -2.33
N LEU A 113 -4.99 5.46 -1.50
CA LEU A 113 -6.36 5.33 -1.03
C LEU A 113 -6.79 6.57 -0.23
N ASN A 114 -5.94 7.06 0.66
CA ASN A 114 -6.21 8.30 1.40
C ASN A 114 -6.37 9.50 0.47
N GLN A 115 -5.54 9.63 -0.57
CA GLN A 115 -5.68 10.69 -1.58
C GLN A 115 -6.93 10.51 -2.47
N TYR A 116 -7.34 9.28 -2.71
CA TYR A 116 -8.56 8.93 -3.44
C TYR A 116 -9.81 9.32 -2.65
N ASN A 117 -9.85 9.01 -1.35
CA ASN A 117 -10.97 9.32 -0.45
C ASN A 117 -11.03 10.79 -0.02
N SER A 118 -9.90 11.51 -0.09
CA SER A 118 -9.86 12.95 0.22
C SER A 118 -10.52 13.73 -0.91
N LYS A 119 -11.65 14.40 -0.63
CA LYS A 119 -12.28 15.36 -1.56
C LYS A 119 -11.23 16.41 -1.97
N ARG A 120 -10.70 16.36 -3.18
CA ARG A 120 -9.86 17.47 -3.67
C ARG A 120 -10.79 18.59 -4.13
N PRO A 121 -10.70 19.84 -3.62
CA PRO A 121 -11.31 20.96 -4.32
C PRO A 121 -10.74 20.99 -5.74
N ALA A 122 -11.62 21.19 -6.71
CA ALA A 122 -11.24 21.45 -8.09
C ALA A 122 -10.15 22.53 -8.08
N ARG A 123 -9.01 22.26 -8.71
CA ARG A 123 -8.09 23.34 -9.05
C ARG A 123 -8.86 24.18 -10.08
N GLY A 124 -9.27 25.39 -9.65
CA GLY A 124 -9.75 26.43 -10.55
C GLY A 124 -8.62 26.96 -11.44
#